data_AF-A0A920MGW4-F1
#
_entry.id   AF-A0A920MGW4-F1
#
_cell.length_a   1.000
_cell.length_b   1.000
_cell.length_c   1.000
_cell.angle_alpha   90.00
_cell.angle_beta   90.00
_cell.angle_gamma   90.00
#
_symmetry.space_group_name_H-M   'P 1'
#
loop_
_entity.id
_entity.type
_entity.pdbx_description
1 polymer ?
#
loop_
_entity_poly.entity_id
_entity_poly.type
_entity_poly.pdbx_seq_one_letter_code
_entity_poly.pdbx_strand_id
1 'polypeptide(L)'
;MKHIPVMKKESINGLNILPNGNYIDATFGFGGHSSEILSKLGDNGNLYALDKDIDAINDLDKSILEDRRFTLKHGCFSSIDNFSQEWGIYGSVNGILFDLGVSLLSF
;
A
#
# COMPACT_ATOMS: atom_id res chain seq x y z
N MET A 1 -7.61 -21.03 -11.17
CA MET A 1 -8.50 -19.91 -11.58
C MET A 1 -7.98 -18.67 -10.90
N LYS A 2 -7.43 -17.67 -11.63
CA LYS A 2 -6.89 -16.45 -11.01
C LYS A 2 -8.06 -15.61 -10.51
N HIS A 3 -8.15 -15.38 -9.20
CA HIS A 3 -9.09 -14.43 -8.62
C HIS A 3 -8.76 -13.04 -9.17
N ILE A 4 -9.66 -12.45 -9.95
CA ILE A 4 -9.56 -11.06 -10.38
C ILE A 4 -10.27 -10.27 -9.28
N PRO A 5 -9.55 -9.46 -8.48
CA PRO A 5 -10.20 -8.71 -7.41
C PRO A 5 -11.25 -7.78 -8.03
N VAL A 6 -12.47 -7.86 -7.51
CA VAL A 6 -13.68 -7.27 -8.11
C VAL A 6 -13.63 -5.73 -8.13
N MET A 7 -12.71 -5.09 -7.38
CA MET A 7 -12.58 -3.63 -7.29
C MET A 7 -11.14 -3.10 -7.44
N LYS A 8 -10.18 -3.91 -7.91
CA LYS A 8 -8.77 -3.47 -7.93
C LYS A 8 -8.55 -2.23 -8.80
N LYS A 9 -9.16 -2.16 -9.98
CA LYS A 9 -8.93 -1.02 -10.90
C LYS A 9 -9.65 0.23 -10.42
N GLU A 10 -10.86 0.06 -9.91
CA GLU A 10 -11.74 1.11 -9.44
C GLU A 10 -11.14 1.83 -8.24
N SER A 11 -10.65 1.07 -7.24
CA SER A 11 -10.00 1.64 -6.06
C SER A 11 -8.74 2.42 -6.41
N ILE A 12 -7.91 1.89 -7.32
CA ILE A 12 -6.69 2.60 -7.77
C ILE A 12 -7.04 3.85 -8.59
N ASN A 13 -8.06 3.79 -9.45
CA ASN A 13 -8.48 4.95 -10.23
C ASN A 13 -9.07 6.05 -9.31
N GLY A 14 -9.77 5.66 -8.25
CA GLY A 14 -10.30 6.58 -7.24
C GLY A 14 -9.21 7.37 -6.48
N LEU A 15 -7.99 6.83 -6.36
CA LEU A 15 -6.87 7.52 -5.73
C LEU A 15 -6.35 8.72 -6.53
N ASN A 16 -6.71 8.82 -7.82
CA ASN A 16 -6.26 9.89 -8.73
C ASN A 16 -4.74 10.18 -8.58
N ILE A 17 -3.93 9.13 -8.80
CA ILE A 17 -2.51 9.12 -8.43
C ILE A 17 -1.74 10.24 -9.16
N LEU A 18 -1.05 11.05 -8.36
CA LEU A 18 -0.12 12.08 -8.81
C LEU A 18 1.29 11.48 -8.80
N PRO A 19 2.09 11.66 -9.88
CA PRO A 19 3.42 11.05 -9.98
C PRO A 19 4.36 11.35 -8.80
N ASN A 20 4.26 12.53 -8.19
CA ASN A 20 5.11 12.97 -7.09
C ASN A 20 4.36 13.02 -5.75
N GLY A 21 3.26 12.26 -5.62
CA GLY A 21 2.45 12.24 -4.40
C GLY A 21 2.92 11.21 -3.37
N ASN A 22 2.46 11.39 -2.12
CA ASN A 22 2.63 10.42 -1.03
C ASN A 22 1.33 9.64 -0.84
N TYR A 23 1.42 8.32 -0.89
CA TYR A 23 0.28 7.42 -0.74
C TYR A 23 0.50 6.43 0.40
N ILE A 24 -0.60 6.03 1.02
CA ILE A 24 -0.58 4.98 2.05
C ILE A 24 -1.44 3.80 1.59
N ASP A 25 -0.88 2.59 1.59
CA ASP A 25 -1.62 1.32 1.51
C ASP A 25 -1.79 0.77 2.93
N ALA A 26 -2.99 0.90 3.49
CA ALA A 26 -3.28 0.56 4.88
C ALA A 26 -3.44 -0.95 5.13
N THR A 27 -3.47 -1.74 4.06
CA THR A 27 -3.80 -3.17 4.04
C THR A 27 -2.99 -3.86 2.95
N PHE A 28 -1.65 -3.83 3.09
CA PHE A 28 -0.70 -4.26 2.06
C PHE A 28 -1.02 -5.65 1.48
N GLY A 29 -1.37 -6.60 2.33
CA GLY A 29 -1.59 -8.00 1.98
C GLY A 29 -0.39 -8.56 1.21
N PHE A 30 -0.63 -9.04 -0.01
CA PHE A 30 0.43 -9.57 -0.88
C PHE A 30 1.00 -8.52 -1.84
N GLY A 31 0.79 -7.22 -1.58
CA GLY A 31 1.37 -6.12 -2.36
C GLY A 31 0.71 -5.86 -3.72
N GLY A 32 -0.37 -6.56 -4.08
CA GLY A 32 -1.00 -6.42 -5.38
C GLY A 32 -1.49 -5.00 -5.69
N HIS A 33 -2.04 -4.29 -4.71
CA HIS A 33 -2.43 -2.88 -4.84
C HIS A 33 -1.22 -1.96 -4.83
N SER A 34 -0.32 -2.18 -3.86
CA SER A 34 0.94 -1.43 -3.74
C SER A 34 1.78 -1.41 -5.04
N SER A 35 1.95 -2.55 -5.71
CA SER A 35 2.66 -2.59 -7.00
C SER A 35 1.99 -1.76 -8.09
N GLU A 36 0.66 -1.71 -8.12
CA GLU A 36 -0.11 -0.92 -9.08
C GLU A 36 -0.06 0.58 -8.76
N ILE A 37 0.05 0.96 -7.48
CA ILE A 37 0.30 2.35 -7.09
C ILE A 37 1.71 2.77 -7.52
N LEU A 38 2.73 1.97 -7.20
CA LEU A 38 4.13 2.24 -7.55
C LEU A 38 4.36 2.36 -9.05
N SER A 39 3.64 1.60 -9.88
CA SER A 39 3.74 1.68 -11.34
C SER A 39 3.25 3.02 -11.91
N LYS A 40 2.40 3.75 -11.15
CA LYS A 40 1.84 5.06 -11.51
C LYS A 40 2.61 6.23 -10.88
N LEU A 41 3.42 5.97 -9.87
CA LEU A 41 4.30 6.97 -9.28
C LEU A 41 5.50 7.25 -10.18
N GLY A 42 5.98 8.48 -10.15
CA GLY A 42 7.26 8.89 -10.72
C GLY A 42 8.39 8.74 -9.70
N ASP A 43 9.56 9.26 -10.05
CA ASP A 43 10.79 9.13 -9.26
C ASP A 43 10.78 9.83 -7.89
N ASN A 44 9.85 10.76 -7.68
CA ASN A 44 9.71 11.51 -6.43
C ASN A 44 8.41 11.18 -5.68
N GLY A 45 7.60 10.27 -6.21
CA GLY A 45 6.43 9.76 -5.51
C GLY A 45 6.83 8.73 -4.47
N ASN A 46 6.05 8.58 -3.42
CA ASN A 46 6.33 7.64 -2.35
C ASN A 46 5.08 6.83 -2.00
N LEU A 47 5.28 5.55 -1.72
CA LEU A 47 4.25 4.65 -1.22
C LEU A 47 4.70 4.06 0.12
N TYR A 48 3.84 4.23 1.12
CA TYR A 48 4.03 3.67 2.44
C TYR A 48 2.95 2.63 2.70
N ALA A 49 3.35 1.41 3.05
CA ALA A 49 2.45 0.30 3.27
C ALA A 49 2.47 -0.18 4.72
N LEU A 50 1.31 -0.64 5.18
CA LEU A 50 1.10 -1.21 6.50
C LEU A 50 0.36 -2.54 6.37
N ASP A 51 0.78 -3.53 7.15
CA ASP A 51 -0.04 -4.70 7.42
C ASP A 51 0.14 -5.20 8.85
N LYS A 52 -0.92 -5.75 9.43
CA LYS A 52 -0.88 -6.41 10.74
C LYS A 52 -0.45 -7.87 10.62
N ASP A 53 -0.60 -8.47 9.45
CA ASP A 53 -0.29 -9.87 9.20
C ASP A 53 1.18 -10.02 8.84
N ILE A 54 1.92 -10.76 9.68
CA ILE A 54 3.34 -11.02 9.48
C ILE A 54 3.57 -11.97 8.30
N ASP A 55 2.61 -12.86 8.01
CA ASP A 55 2.74 -13.86 6.95
C ASP A 55 2.63 -13.21 5.57
N ALA A 56 1.73 -12.23 5.44
CA ALA A 56 1.62 -11.37 4.26
C ALA A 56 2.93 -10.62 3.96
N ILE A 57 3.68 -10.23 4.99
CA ILE A 57 4.99 -9.59 4.87
C ILE A 57 6.07 -10.60 4.48
N ASN A 58 6.01 -11.83 4.97
CA ASN A 58 7.02 -12.85 4.69
C ASN A 58 6.91 -13.43 3.25
N ASP A 59 5.70 -13.51 2.71
CA ASP A 59 5.41 -14.09 1.39
C ASP A 59 5.39 -13.07 0.24
N LEU A 60 5.79 -11.82 0.50
CA LEU A 60 5.77 -10.77 -0.51
C LEU A 60 6.84 -10.96 -1.59
N ASP A 61 6.58 -10.41 -2.78
CA ASP A 61 7.58 -10.30 -3.84
C ASP A 61 8.67 -9.30 -3.44
N LYS A 62 9.87 -9.81 -3.13
CA LYS A 62 10.99 -9.01 -2.61
C LYS A 62 11.42 -7.90 -3.55
N SER A 63 11.11 -7.97 -4.85
CA SER A 63 11.43 -6.91 -5.80
C SER A 63 10.76 -5.57 -5.45
N ILE A 64 9.59 -5.57 -4.81
CA ILE A 64 8.93 -4.34 -4.37
C ILE A 64 9.73 -3.64 -3.26
N LEU A 65 10.48 -4.39 -2.45
CA LEU A 65 11.32 -3.85 -1.38
C LEU A 65 12.59 -3.17 -1.90
N GLU A 66 12.95 -3.43 -3.16
CA GLU A 66 14.09 -2.78 -3.80
C GLU A 66 13.73 -1.41 -4.40
N ASP A 67 12.44 -1.08 -4.52
CA ASP A 67 12.01 0.24 -4.96
C ASP A 67 12.24 1.27 -3.85
N ARG A 68 13.13 2.23 -4.10
CA ARG A 68 13.48 3.32 -3.16
C ARG A 68 12.29 4.19 -2.74
N ARG A 69 11.18 4.14 -3.48
CA ARG A 69 9.94 4.89 -3.22
C ARG A 69 9.02 4.16 -2.26
N PHE A 70 9.32 2.89 -1.96
CA PHE A 70 8.48 2.02 -1.16
C PHE A 70 8.99 1.89 0.27
N THR A 71 8.07 1.88 1.23
CA THR A 71 8.37 1.58 2.63
C THR A 71 7.26 0.74 3.21
N LEU A 72 7.60 -0.40 3.80
CA LEU A 72 6.64 -1.30 4.47
C LEU A 72 6.89 -1.31 5.97
N LYS A 73 5.82 -1.24 6.76
CA LYS A 73 5.87 -1.46 8.21
C LYS A 73 4.82 -2.47 8.66
N HIS A 74 5.21 -3.28 9.64
CA HIS A 74 4.28 -4.13 10.37
C HIS A 74 3.52 -3.29 11.40
N GLY A 75 2.19 -3.28 11.30
CA GLY A 75 1.33 -2.52 12.20
C GLY A 75 -0.12 -2.44 11.73
N CYS A 76 -1.00 -2.08 12.65
CA CYS A 76 -2.41 -1.85 12.33
C CYS A 76 -2.61 -0.50 11.64
N PHE A 77 -3.57 -0.43 10.71
CA PHE A 77 -3.98 0.83 10.09
C PHE A 77 -4.47 1.89 11.10
N SER A 78 -4.91 1.49 12.29
CA SER A 78 -5.26 2.41 13.38
C SER A 78 -4.09 3.29 13.82
N SER A 79 -2.86 2.90 13.48
CA SER A 79 -1.62 3.62 13.78
C SER A 79 -1.13 4.51 12.63
N ILE A 80 -1.91 4.69 11.56
CA ILE A 80 -1.54 5.51 10.39
C ILE A 80 -1.10 6.93 10.80
N ASP A 81 -1.77 7.54 11.78
CA ASP A 81 -1.42 8.88 12.24
C ASP A 81 0.04 8.94 12.73
N ASN A 82 0.40 8.03 13.64
CA ASN A 82 1.77 7.91 14.17
C ASN A 82 2.78 7.59 13.07
N PHE A 83 2.46 6.64 12.18
CA PHE A 83 3.39 6.26 11.10
C PHE A 83 3.59 7.38 10.10
N SER A 84 2.56 8.15 9.77
CA SER A 84 2.67 9.28 8.86
C SER A 84 3.54 10.41 9.42
N GLN A 85 3.55 10.60 10.75
CA GLN A 85 4.49 11.50 11.42
C GLN A 85 5.92 10.96 11.36
N GLU A 86 6.10 9.67 11.64
CA GLU A 86 7.42 9.03 11.62
C GLU A 86 8.05 9.03 10.21
N TRP A 87 7.25 8.85 9.17
CA TRP A 87 7.68 8.94 7.78
C TRP A 87 7.87 10.39 7.29
N GLY A 88 7.50 11.39 8.10
CA GLY A 88 7.63 12.80 7.74
C GLY A 88 6.62 13.27 6.68
N ILE A 89 5.51 12.58 6.51
CA ILE A 89 4.48 12.87 5.50
C ILE A 89 3.16 13.39 6.10
N TYR A 90 3.12 13.63 7.41
CA TYR A 90 1.93 14.13 8.11
C TYR A 90 1.43 15.43 7.48
N GLY A 91 0.15 15.47 7.12
CA GLY A 91 -0.45 16.62 6.43
C GLY A 91 -0.09 16.74 4.94
N SER A 92 0.71 15.83 4.37
CA SER A 92 1.10 15.80 2.96
C SER A 92 0.75 14.48 2.26
N VAL A 93 -0.23 13.74 2.77
CA VAL A 93 -0.72 12.49 2.17
C VAL A 93 -1.74 12.82 1.08
N ASN A 94 -1.53 12.31 -0.14
CA ASN A 94 -2.39 12.55 -1.29
C ASN A 94 -3.52 11.53 -1.42
N GLY A 95 -3.36 10.34 -0.85
CA GLY A 95 -4.40 9.32 -0.84
C GLY A 95 -4.05 8.16 0.09
N ILE A 96 -5.09 7.55 0.66
CA ILE A 96 -4.97 6.35 1.50
C ILE A 96 -5.90 5.28 0.92
N LEU A 97 -5.35 4.10 0.66
CA LEU A 97 -6.11 2.93 0.24
C LEU A 97 -6.41 2.06 1.46
N PHE A 98 -7.68 1.68 1.61
CA PHE A 98 -8.13 0.65 2.53
C PHE A 98 -8.83 -0.44 1.73
N ASP A 99 -8.26 -1.65 1.72
CA ASP A 99 -8.93 -2.85 1.21
C ASP A 99 -9.49 -3.64 2.40
N LEU A 100 -10.70 -3.26 2.82
CA LEU A 100 -11.36 -3.87 3.98
C LEU A 100 -12.06 -5.16 3.55
N GLY A 101 -11.28 -6.23 3.44
CA GLY A 101 -11.75 -7.59 3.23
C GLY A 101 -10.95 -8.59 4.06
N VAL A 102 -11.49 -9.80 4.25
CA VAL A 102 -10.69 -10.93 4.73
C VAL A 102 -10.04 -11.59 3.52
N SER A 103 -8.72 -11.70 3.52
CA SER A 103 -8.01 -12.49 2.52
C SER A 103 -8.55 -13.93 2.55
N LEU A 104 -8.93 -14.49 1.39
CA LEU A 104 -9.43 -15.86 1.27
C LEU A 104 -8.42 -16.93 1.78
N LEU A 105 -7.14 -16.56 1.93
CA LEU A 105 -6.09 -17.38 2.53
C LEU A 105 -6.16 -17.47 4.06
N SER A 106 -7.04 -16.71 4.72
CA SER A 106 -7.29 -16.78 6.16
C SER A 106 -8.36 -17.81 6.54
N PHE A 107 -8.75 -18.71 5.61
CA PHE A 107 -9.66 -19.84 5.83
C PHE A 107 -9.09 -21.16 5.32
#